data_AF-A0A0B8PEI8-F1
#
_entry.id   AF-A0A0B8PEI8-F1
#
_cell.length_a   1.000
_cell.length_b   1.000
_cell.length_c   1.000
_cell.angle_alpha   90.00
_cell.angle_beta   90.00
_cell.angle_gamma   90.00
#
_symmetry.space_group_name_H-M   'P 1'
#
loop_
_entity.id
_entity.type
_entity.pdbx_description
1 polymer ?
#
loop_
_entity_poly.entity_id
_entity_poly.type
_entity_poly.pdbx_seq_one_letter_code
_entity_poly.pdbx_strand_id
1 'polypeptide(L)'
;MFIGCESYPECHYIAHMDEEQPQKQIACPACSKGNLVERKSRYGKVFHACDSYPKCDFALNTEPVEGECQECGFKLLTKKKSGLVCADRKCQAVQK
;
A
#
# COMPACT_ATOMS: atom_id res chain seq x y z
N MET A 1 -22.31 1.14 -32.92
CA MET A 1 -22.77 2.53 -33.08
C MET A 1 -22.02 3.35 -32.03
N PHE A 2 -21.11 4.22 -32.46
CA PHE A 2 -20.24 5.02 -31.59
C PHE A 2 -20.72 6.47 -31.61
N ILE A 3 -20.72 7.11 -30.44
CA ILE A 3 -20.98 8.55 -30.31
C ILE A 3 -19.62 9.23 -30.11
N GLY A 4 -19.19 9.99 -31.11
CA GLY A 4 -17.99 10.81 -31.06
C GLY A 4 -18.33 12.26 -30.74
N CYS A 5 -17.44 12.96 -30.05
CA CYS A 5 -17.57 14.40 -29.80
C CYS A 5 -17.31 15.18 -31.10
N GLU A 6 -18.08 16.25 -31.33
CA GLU A 6 -18.13 16.98 -32.60
C GLU A 6 -16.84 17.77 -32.93
N SER A 7 -15.89 17.88 -32.00
CA SER A 7 -14.65 18.67 -32.16
C SER A 7 -13.35 17.85 -32.16
N TYR A 8 -13.39 16.60 -32.65
CA TYR A 8 -12.16 15.86 -32.97
C TYR A 8 -11.56 16.43 -34.27
N PRO A 9 -10.29 16.90 -34.27
CA PRO A 9 -9.14 16.34 -33.55
C PRO A 9 -8.56 17.20 -32.41
N GLU A 10 -9.17 18.33 -32.05
CA GLU A 10 -8.58 19.24 -31.05
C GLU A 10 -8.82 18.82 -29.60
N CYS A 11 -9.88 18.05 -29.32
CA CYS A 11 -10.19 17.60 -27.97
C CYS A 11 -9.78 16.14 -27.75
N HIS A 12 -8.53 15.95 -27.33
CA HIS A 12 -8.03 14.70 -26.73
C HIS A 12 -8.22 14.72 -25.20
N TYR A 13 -9.43 15.02 -24.71
CA TYR A 13 -9.69 14.95 -23.27
C TYR A 13 -9.83 13.49 -22.83
N ILE A 14 -8.70 12.88 -22.48
CA ILE A 14 -8.67 11.62 -21.75
C ILE A 14 -8.79 11.99 -20.27
N ALA A 15 -10.00 11.87 -19.72
CA ALA A 15 -10.20 11.93 -18.28
C ALA A 15 -9.53 10.69 -17.64
N HIS A 16 -8.22 10.74 -17.46
CA HIS A 16 -7.54 9.88 -16.51
C HIS A 16 -7.96 10.38 -15.13
N MET A 17 -9.07 9.82 -14.63
CA MET A 17 -9.34 9.79 -13.20
C MET A 17 -8.30 8.84 -12.61
N ASP A 18 -7.05 9.30 -12.51
CA ASP A 18 -6.11 8.76 -11.57
C ASP A 18 -6.73 9.02 -10.21
N GLU A 19 -7.40 8.00 -9.68
CA GLU A 19 -7.83 7.98 -8.29
C GLU A 19 -6.56 8.07 -7.46
N GLU A 20 -6.10 9.29 -7.20
CA GLU A 20 -5.17 9.64 -6.14
C GLU A 20 -5.89 9.38 -4.83
N GLN A 21 -6.13 8.09 -4.56
CA GLN A 21 -6.52 7.62 -3.26
C GLN A 21 -5.46 8.13 -2.29
N PRO A 22 -5.85 8.79 -1.19
CA PRO A 22 -4.91 9.32 -0.23
C PRO A 22 -3.98 8.18 0.18
N GLN A 23 -2.75 8.21 -0.33
CA GLN A 23 -1.79 7.16 -0.07
C GLN A 23 -1.58 7.22 1.44
N LYS A 24 -2.06 6.20 2.16
CA LYS A 24 -1.79 6.06 3.59
C LYS A 24 -0.28 5.96 3.74
N GLN A 25 0.37 7.09 4.03
CA GLN A 25 1.82 7.19 4.18
C GLN A 25 2.22 6.59 5.52
N ILE A 26 2.25 5.26 5.56
CA ILE A 26 2.64 4.52 6.76
C ILE A 26 4.17 4.41 6.74
N ALA A 27 4.82 4.90 7.78
CA ALA A 27 6.28 4.82 7.87
C ALA A 27 6.74 3.35 7.81
N CYS A 28 7.75 3.07 6.97
CA CYS A 28 8.30 1.73 6.88
C CYS A 28 9.13 1.44 8.14
N PRO A 29 8.79 0.44 8.96
CA PRO A 29 9.52 0.11 10.18
C PRO A 29 10.88 -0.54 9.89
N ALA A 30 11.08 -1.11 8.70
CA ALA A 30 12.33 -1.77 8.33
C ALA A 30 13.45 -0.76 8.02
N CYS A 31 13.13 0.36 7.37
CA CYS A 31 14.11 1.38 7.01
C CYS A 31 13.94 2.72 7.74
N SER A 32 12.78 2.96 8.38
CA SER A 32 12.36 4.19 9.09
C SER A 32 12.51 5.50 8.29
N LYS A 33 12.81 5.41 7.00
CA LYS A 33 13.09 6.54 6.09
C LYS A 33 12.10 6.60 4.93
N GLY A 34 11.59 5.45 4.52
CA GLY A 34 10.62 5.33 3.45
C GLY A 34 9.21 5.12 3.96
N ASN A 35 8.24 5.24 3.07
CA ASN A 35 6.83 5.02 3.34
C ASN A 35 6.33 3.77 2.61
N LEU A 36 5.42 3.05 3.26
CA LEU A 36 4.65 1.98 2.65
C LEU A 36 3.57 2.60 1.78
N VAL A 37 3.73 2.44 0.47
CA VAL A 37 2.75 2.88 -0.51
C VAL A 37 1.91 1.70 -0.95
N GLU A 38 0.61 1.92 -1.06
CA GLU A 38 -0.30 0.96 -1.67
C GLU A 38 -0.01 0.88 -3.18
N ARG A 39 0.20 -0.33 -3.67
CA ARG A 39 0.46 -0.63 -5.09
C ARG A 39 -0.46 -1.74 -5.54
N LYS A 40 -0.95 -1.61 -6.77
CA LYS A 40 -1.76 -2.63 -7.43
C LYS A 40 -0.86 -3.47 -8.32
N SER A 41 -0.87 -4.78 -8.11
CA SER A 41 -0.21 -5.73 -9.00
C SER A 41 -0.92 -5.80 -10.34
N ARG A 42 -0.23 -6.29 -11.39
CA ARG A 42 -0.80 -6.56 -12.72
C ARG A 42 -2.08 -7.42 -12.68
N TYR A 43 -2.22 -8.23 -11.63
CA TYR A 43 -3.35 -9.12 -11.40
C TYR A 43 -4.49 -8.47 -10.59
N GLY A 44 -4.41 -7.17 -10.33
CA GLY A 44 -5.41 -6.43 -9.55
C GLY A 44 -5.30 -6.60 -8.03
N LYS A 45 -4.38 -7.43 -7.52
CA LYS A 45 -4.13 -7.57 -6.08
C LYS A 45 -3.39 -6.35 -5.54
N VAL A 46 -3.92 -5.78 -4.47
CA VAL A 46 -3.30 -4.68 -3.74
C VAL A 46 -2.25 -5.21 -2.78
N PHE A 47 -1.09 -4.56 -2.74
CA PHE A 47 0.00 -4.84 -1.82
C PHE A 47 0.66 -3.52 -1.40
N HIS A 48 1.26 -3.48 -0.23
CA HIS A 48 1.93 -2.29 0.28
C HIS A 48 3.43 -2.52 0.24
N ALA A 49 4.16 -1.68 -0.47
CA ALA A 49 5.61 -1.79 -0.61
C ALA A 49 6.30 -0.49 -0.23
N CYS A 50 7.52 -0.59 0.28
CA CYS A 50 8.31 0.59 0.60
C CYS A 50 8.68 1.35 -0.69
N ASP A 51 8.51 2.67 -0.67
CA ASP A 51 8.92 3.58 -1.74
C ASP A 51 10.44 3.62 -1.98
N SER A 52 11.23 3.20 -0.98
CA SER A 52 12.69 3.29 -0.96
C SER A 52 13.38 2.14 -1.69
N TYR A 53 12.70 1.38 -2.54
CA TYR A 53 13.31 0.34 -3.38
C TYR A 53 14.35 0.97 -4.34
N PRO A 54 15.54 0.36 -4.53
CA PRO A 54 16.01 -0.96 -4.09
C PRO A 54 16.67 -1.01 -2.71
N LYS A 55 16.70 0.11 -1.96
CA LYS A 55 17.34 0.16 -0.62
C LYS A 55 16.52 -0.56 0.45
N CYS A 56 15.22 -0.69 0.25
CA CYS A 56 14.31 -1.42 1.13
C CYS A 56 13.36 -2.28 0.28
N ASP A 57 13.42 -3.59 0.47
CA ASP A 57 12.62 -4.62 -0.20
C ASP A 57 11.39 -5.05 0.63
N PHE A 58 11.05 -4.26 1.65
CA PHE A 58 9.93 -4.53 2.53
C PHE A 58 8.58 -4.35 1.79
N ALA A 59 7.81 -5.43 1.71
CA ALA A 59 6.49 -5.46 1.11
C ALA A 59 5.53 -6.40 1.85
N LEU A 60 4.26 -6.02 1.87
CA LEU A 60 3.17 -6.70 2.57
C LEU A 60 1.99 -6.90 1.62
N ASN A 61 1.44 -8.11 1.60
CA ASN A 61 0.23 -8.43 0.82
C ASN A 61 -1.07 -8.10 1.55
N THR A 62 -0.96 -7.63 2.79
CA THR A 62 -2.06 -7.30 3.69
C THR A 62 -1.98 -5.83 4.06
N GLU A 63 -3.13 -5.27 4.43
CA GLU A 63 -3.24 -3.87 4.85
C GLU A 63 -2.34 -3.62 6.08
N PRO A 64 -1.31 -2.76 5.96
CA PRO A 64 -0.51 -2.30 7.08
C PRO A 64 -1.35 -1.38 7.96
N VAL A 65 -1.15 -1.51 9.27
CA VAL A 65 -1.81 -0.72 10.28
C VAL A 65 -0.73 -0.16 11.20
N GLU A 66 -0.77 1.14 11.42
CA GLU A 66 0.08 1.80 12.41
C GLU A 66 -0.30 1.28 13.79
N GLY A 67 0.65 0.62 14.45
CA GLY A 67 0.43 0.02 15.75
C GLY A 67 1.72 -0.57 16.29
N GLU A 68 1.85 -0.58 17.61
CA GLU A 68 3.03 -1.10 18.29
C GLU A 68 2.76 -2.52 18.79
N CYS A 69 3.61 -3.46 18.41
CA CYS A 69 3.55 -4.84 18.89
C CYS A 69 3.97 -4.90 20.37
N GLN A 70 3.12 -5.43 21.23
CA GLN A 70 3.40 -5.57 22.68
C GLN A 70 4.51 -6.59 22.98
N GLU A 71 4.83 -7.50 22.06
CA GLU A 71 5.84 -8.55 22.28
C GLU A 71 7.25 -8.14 21.87
N CYS A 72 7.39 -7.32 20.82
CA CYS A 72 8.69 -6.96 20.25
C CYS A 72 8.92 -5.45 20.08
N GLY A 73 7.91 -4.61 20.34
CA GLY A 73 7.98 -3.16 20.15
C GLY A 73 7.96 -2.70 18.69
N PHE A 74 7.64 -3.59 17.75
CA PHE A 74 7.63 -3.26 16.32
C PHE A 74 6.46 -2.34 15.99
N LYS A 75 6.75 -1.18 15.37
CA LYS A 75 5.77 -0.10 15.09
C LYS A 75 4.92 -0.32 13.83
N LEU A 76 4.67 -1.58 13.48
CA LEU A 76 3.83 -1.91 12.35
C LEU A 76 3.09 -3.22 12.58
N LEU A 77 1.78 -3.17 12.40
CA LEU A 77 0.90 -4.33 12.43
C LEU A 77 0.30 -4.55 11.03
N THR A 78 -0.23 -5.74 10.82
CA THR A 78 -0.92 -6.14 9.60
C THR A 78 -2.31 -6.64 9.94
N LYS A 79 -3.30 -6.24 9.14
CA LYS A 79 -4.68 -6.69 9.33
C LYS A 79 -4.90 -8.06 8.68
N LYS A 80 -5.20 -9.08 9.48
CA LYS A 80 -5.62 -10.41 9.01
C LYS A 80 -7.04 -10.71 9.49
N LYS A 81 -7.65 -11.77 8.93
CA LYS A 81 -9.00 -12.24 9.35
C LYS A 81 -9.08 -12.59 10.84
N SER A 82 -7.97 -13.03 11.43
CA SER A 82 -7.86 -13.44 12.83
C SER A 82 -7.57 -12.29 13.81
N GLY A 83 -7.34 -11.06 13.33
CA GLY A 83 -6.94 -9.91 14.14
C GLY A 83 -5.75 -9.13 13.58
N LEU A 84 -5.20 -8.23 14.39
CA LEU A 84 -3.97 -7.51 14.08
C LEU A 84 -2.77 -8.42 14.36
N VAL A 85 -1.84 -8.54 13.42
CA VAL A 85 -0.66 -9.40 13.56
C VAL A 85 0.59 -8.58 13.33
N CYS A 86 1.64 -8.80 14.13
CA CYS A 86 2.93 -8.14 13.94
C CYS A 86 3.45 -8.33 12.50
N ALA A 87 3.89 -7.23 11.87
CA ALA A 87 4.42 -7.26 10.50
C ALA A 87 5.83 -7.87 10.40
N ASP A 88 6.54 -8.00 11.53
CA ASP A 88 7.85 -8.64 11.56
C ASP A 88 7.72 -10.16 11.39
N ARG A 89 8.49 -10.71 10.44
CA ARG A 89 8.52 -12.15 10.14
C ARG A 89 9.03 -12.97 11.32
N LYS A 90 9.83 -12.39 12.21
CA LYS A 90 10.38 -13.09 13.39
C LYS A 90 9.38 -13.19 14.53
N CYS A 91 8.49 -12.21 14.69
CA CYS A 91 7.54 -12.16 15.79
C CYS A 91 6.19 -12.79 15.40
N GLN A 92 5.55 -12.29 14.33
CA GLN A 92 4.22 -12.73 13.87
C GLN A 92 3.15 -12.89 14.97
N ALA A 93 3.33 -12.22 16.11
CA ALA A 93 2.42 -12.29 17.23
C ALA A 93 1.06 -11.68 16.88
N VAL A 94 -0.02 -12.36 17.27
CA VAL A 94 -1.38 -11.84 17.10
C VAL A 94 -1.67 -10.89 18.26
N GLN A 95 -1.86 -9.61 17.95
CA GLN A 95 -2.33 -8.60 18.88
C GLN A 95 -3.85 -8.71 18.96
N LYS A 96 -4.37 -8.91 20.17
CA LYS A 96 -5.79 -9.08 20.47
C LYS A 96 -6.40 -7.78 21.00
#